data_AF-A0A654BFR5-F1
#
_entry.id   AF-A0A654BFR5-F1
#
_cell.length_a   1.000
_cell.length_b   1.000
_cell.length_c   1.000
_cell.angle_alpha   90.00
_cell.angle_beta   90.00
_cell.angle_gamma   90.00
#
_symmetry.space_group_name_H-M   'P 1'
#
loop_
_entity.id
_entity.type
_entity.pdbx_description
1 polymer ?
#
loop_
_entity_poly.entity_id
_entity_poly.type
_entity_poly.pdbx_seq_one_letter_code
_entity_poly.pdbx_strand_id
1 'polypeptide(L)'
;MATKTTFSINSKTITKVFQDLFDSFKSSRLKVSSKNGQEYLNISLLLAVIIGIIFPVAFIALIILSLIAPIEIAILQEVKEEHANQKMIELK
;
A
#
# COMPACT_ATOMS: atom_id res chain seq x y z
N MET A 1 37.20 5.47 -34.18
CA MET A 1 37.58 4.89 -32.87
C MET A 1 36.33 4.80 -32.02
N ALA A 2 35.93 3.60 -31.57
CA ALA A 2 34.72 3.41 -30.78
C ALA A 2 35.06 3.48 -29.29
N THR A 3 34.57 4.51 -28.61
CA THR A 3 34.75 4.68 -27.17
C THR A 3 33.88 3.66 -26.44
N LYS A 4 34.48 2.55 -25.98
CA LYS A 4 33.81 1.60 -25.09
C LYS A 4 33.86 2.16 -23.67
N THR A 5 32.74 2.74 -23.22
CA THR A 5 32.59 3.19 -21.84
C THR A 5 32.39 1.97 -20.94
N THR A 6 33.47 1.45 -20.38
CA THR A 6 33.39 0.41 -19.34
C THR A 6 32.86 1.07 -18.06
N PHE A 7 31.55 1.04 -17.86
CA PHE A 7 30.93 1.46 -16.61
C PHE A 7 31.29 0.44 -15.53
N SER A 8 32.39 0.69 -14.81
CA SER A 8 32.79 -0.09 -13.63
C SER A 8 31.87 0.28 -12.46
N ILE A 9 30.75 -0.42 -12.33
CA ILE A 9 29.88 -0.32 -11.17
C ILE A 9 30.55 -1.14 -10.05
N ASN A 10 31.31 -0.47 -9.20
CA ASN A 10 31.90 -1.08 -8.01
C ASN A 10 30.79 -1.34 -6.96
N SER A 11 30.80 -2.51 -6.33
CA SER A 11 29.86 -2.89 -5.27
C SER A 11 29.87 -1.90 -4.09
N LYS A 12 31.01 -1.27 -3.78
CA LYS A 12 31.08 -0.18 -2.79
C LYS A 12 30.21 1.02 -3.15
N THR A 13 30.12 1.37 -4.44
CA THR A 13 29.33 2.49 -4.92
C THR A 13 27.84 2.17 -4.88
N ILE A 14 27.45 0.94 -5.23
CA ILE A 14 26.05 0.48 -5.13
C ILE A 14 25.57 0.51 -3.68
N THR A 15 26.33 -0.06 -2.75
CA THR A 15 25.94 -0.12 -1.34
C THR A 15 25.77 1.28 -0.76
N LYS A 16 26.64 2.22 -1.12
CA LYS A 16 26.54 3.62 -0.68
C LYS A 16 25.28 4.30 -1.21
N VAL A 17 25.00 4.17 -2.51
CA VAL A 17 23.76 4.70 -3.11
C VAL A 17 22.52 4.09 -2.46
N PHE A 18 22.53 2.79 -2.17
CA PHE A 18 21.40 2.14 -1.50
C PHE A 18 21.22 2.64 -0.05
N GLN A 19 22.31 2.85 0.68
CA GLN A 19 22.28 3.42 2.03
C GLN A 19 21.74 4.85 2.01
N ASP A 20 22.22 5.70 1.10
CA ASP A 20 21.77 7.09 0.97
C ASP A 20 20.28 7.14 0.60
N LEU A 21 19.82 6.27 -0.29
CA LEU A 21 18.39 6.12 -0.59
C LEU A 21 17.61 5.64 0.64
N PHE A 22 18.07 4.60 1.32
CA PHE A 22 17.40 4.06 2.50
C PHE A 22 17.25 5.09 3.61
N ASP A 23 18.29 5.87 3.88
CA ASP A 23 18.26 6.96 4.87
C ASP A 23 17.31 8.08 4.45
N SER A 24 17.25 8.39 3.15
CA SER A 24 16.26 9.33 2.60
C SER A 24 14.82 8.81 2.77
N PHE A 25 14.56 7.53 2.49
CA PHE A 25 13.24 6.90 2.68
C PHE A 25 12.83 6.83 4.16
N LYS A 26 13.80 6.58 5.05
CA LYS A 26 13.59 6.51 6.51
C LYS A 26 13.22 7.87 7.10
N SER A 27 13.86 8.94 6.62
CA SER A 27 13.60 10.31 7.07
C SER A 27 12.37 10.95 6.42
N SER A 28 11.93 10.40 5.27
CA SER A 28 10.75 10.87 4.56
C SER A 28 9.45 10.39 5.19
N ARG A 29 8.41 11.24 5.14
CA ARG A 29 7.04 10.89 5.53
C ARG A 29 6.12 10.99 4.32
N LEU A 30 5.22 10.02 4.19
CA LEU A 30 4.12 10.02 3.25
C LEU A 30 2.93 10.71 3.90
N LYS A 31 2.51 11.84 3.32
CA LYS A 31 1.32 12.58 3.73
C LYS A 31 0.26 12.51 2.62
N VAL A 32 -0.94 12.07 2.96
CA VAL A 32 -2.12 12.09 2.09
C VAL A 32 -3.14 13.00 2.74
N SER A 33 -3.49 14.09 2.06
CA SER A 33 -4.47 15.07 2.54
C SER A 33 -5.49 15.41 1.45
N SER A 34 -6.71 15.69 1.88
CA SER A 34 -7.77 16.27 1.06
C SER A 34 -7.37 17.64 0.53
N LYS A 35 -7.97 18.03 -0.61
CA LYS A 35 -7.94 19.43 -1.07
C LYS A 35 -8.58 20.39 -0.05
N ASN A 36 -9.45 19.87 0.82
CA ASN A 36 -10.12 20.62 1.88
C ASN A 36 -9.27 20.72 3.16
N GLY A 37 -7.99 20.35 3.12
CA GLY A 37 -7.05 20.48 4.24
C GLY A 37 -7.08 19.35 5.27
N GLN A 38 -8.03 18.41 5.17
CA GLN A 38 -8.08 17.26 6.08
C GLN A 38 -6.94 16.26 5.78
N GLU A 39 -6.17 15.90 6.79
CA GLU A 39 -5.11 14.89 6.68
C GLU A 39 -5.69 13.49 6.89
N TYR A 40 -5.54 12.61 5.91
CA TYR A 40 -6.00 11.22 5.99
C TYR A 40 -4.91 10.28 6.44
N LEU A 41 -3.66 10.57 6.09
CA LEU A 41 -2.56 9.65 6.30
C LEU A 41 -1.25 10.43 6.47
N ASN A 42 -0.49 10.13 7.53
CA ASN A 42 0.82 10.72 7.79
C ASN A 42 1.76 9.69 8.44
N ILE A 43 2.39 8.87 7.61
CA ILE A 43 3.25 7.76 8.04
C ILE A 43 4.67 7.91 7.48
N SER A 44 5.64 7.18 8.02
CA SER A 44 6.97 7.12 7.40
C SER A 44 6.90 6.49 6.01
N LEU A 45 7.58 7.07 5.02
CA LEU A 45 7.59 6.56 3.65
C LEU A 45 8.18 5.15 3.60
N LEU A 46 9.22 4.89 4.38
CA LEU A 46 9.78 3.54 4.55
C LEU A 46 8.72 2.52 4.98
N LEU A 47 7.85 2.89 5.94
CA LEU A 47 6.77 2.00 6.39
C LEU A 47 5.77 1.75 5.26
N ALA A 48 5.40 2.79 4.50
CA ALA A 48 4.50 2.66 3.36
C ALA A 48 5.05 1.69 2.29
N VAL A 49 6.35 1.78 1.97
CA VAL A 49 7.01 0.89 1.00
C VAL A 49 7.08 -0.54 1.53
N ILE A 50 7.42 -0.73 2.80
CA ILE A 50 7.45 -2.06 3.43
C ILE A 50 6.07 -2.71 3.37
N ILE A 51 5.00 -1.97 3.75
CA ILE A 51 3.63 -2.46 3.66
C ILE A 51 3.27 -2.79 2.21
N GLY A 52 3.65 -1.94 1.24
CA GLY A 52 3.39 -2.18 -0.18
C GLY A 52 4.02 -3.47 -0.73
N ILE A 53 5.11 -3.95 -0.12
CA ILE A 53 5.78 -5.21 -0.51
C ILE A 53 5.29 -6.40 0.33
N ILE A 54 5.13 -6.23 1.63
CA ILE A 54 4.74 -7.30 2.55
C ILE A 54 3.27 -7.65 2.40
N PHE A 55 2.40 -6.64 2.27
CA PHE A 55 0.95 -6.85 2.23
C PHE A 55 0.51 -7.78 1.08
N PRO A 56 0.97 -7.63 -0.18
CA PRO A 56 0.63 -8.58 -1.24
C PRO A 56 1.03 -10.01 -0.92
N VAL A 57 2.23 -10.21 -0.34
CA VAL A 57 2.74 -11.54 0.02
C VAL A 57 1.90 -12.14 1.15
N ALA A 58 1.62 -11.37 2.19
CA ALA A 58 0.78 -11.77 3.30
C ALA A 58 -0.66 -12.10 2.84
N PHE A 59 -1.19 -11.31 1.91
CA PHE A 59 -2.52 -11.53 1.33
C PHE A 59 -2.60 -12.86 0.57
N ILE A 60 -1.60 -13.16 -0.27
CA ILE A 60 -1.51 -14.45 -0.97
C ILE A 60 -1.43 -15.61 0.03
N ALA A 61 -0.58 -15.48 1.07
CA ALA A 61 -0.45 -16.50 2.10
C ALA A 61 -1.79 -16.73 2.84
N LEU A 62 -2.51 -15.65 3.14
CA LEU A 62 -3.83 -15.70 3.78
C LEU A 62 -4.85 -16.43 2.90
N ILE A 63 -4.87 -16.16 1.60
CA ILE A 63 -5.72 -16.89 0.63
C ILE A 63 -5.41 -18.39 0.68
N ILE A 64 -4.14 -18.78 0.58
CA ILE A 64 -3.74 -20.20 0.61
C ILE A 64 -4.18 -20.85 1.92
N LEU A 65 -3.96 -20.19 3.06
CA LEU A 65 -4.40 -20.67 4.37
C LEU A 65 -5.92 -20.83 4.45
N SER A 66 -6.69 -19.89 3.90
CA SER A 66 -8.16 -19.97 3.88
C SER A 66 -8.70 -21.13 3.05
N LEU A 67 -7.94 -21.62 2.05
CA LEU A 67 -8.33 -22.76 1.23
C LEU A 67 -8.09 -24.11 1.92
N ILE A 68 -7.09 -24.20 2.80
CA ILE A 68 -6.71 -25.46 3.46
C ILE A 68 -7.21 -25.57 4.89
N ALA A 69 -7.46 -24.44 5.55
CA ALA A 69 -7.97 -24.40 6.91
C ALA A 69 -9.48 -24.10 6.89
N PRO A 70 -10.29 -24.70 7.77
CA PRO A 70 -11.73 -24.44 7.89
C PRO A 70 -11.98 -23.09 8.56
N ILE A 71 -11.52 -22.01 7.92
CA ILE A 71 -11.62 -20.64 8.42
C ILE A 71 -12.83 -20.00 7.74
N GLU A 72 -13.86 -19.67 8.53
CA GLU A 72 -15.00 -18.88 8.06
C GLU A 72 -14.64 -17.39 8.13
N ILE A 73 -14.53 -16.73 6.97
CA ILE A 73 -14.31 -15.30 6.87
C ILE A 73 -15.67 -14.62 6.65
N ALA A 74 -16.22 -14.00 7.70
CA ALA A 74 -17.44 -13.20 7.62
C ALA A 74 -17.10 -11.71 7.60
N ILE A 75 -17.52 -10.99 6.55
CA ILE A 75 -17.44 -9.53 6.50
C ILE A 75 -18.74 -8.98 7.07
N LEU A 76 -18.71 -8.57 8.34
CA LEU A 76 -19.85 -7.92 8.98
C LEU A 76 -19.92 -6.47 8.48
N GLN A 77 -20.90 -6.18 7.63
CA GLN A 77 -21.19 -4.83 7.19
C GLN A 77 -22.28 -4.25 8.09
N GLU A 78 -21.94 -3.23 8.88
CA GLU A 78 -22.96 -2.41 9.56
C GLU A 78 -23.70 -1.60 8.49
N VAL A 79 -24.84 -2.11 8.03
CA VAL A 79 -25.77 -1.33 7.22
C VAL A 79 -26.38 -0.28 8.14
N LYS A 80 -25.88 0.94 8.05
CA LYS A 80 -26.56 2.10 8.61
C LYS A 80 -27.83 2.28 7.77
N GLU A 81 -28.95 1.75 8.24
CA GLU A 81 -30.27 2.01 7.65
C GLU A 81 -30.55 3.51 7.76
N GLU A 82 -30.14 4.27 6.74
CA GLU A 82 -30.80 5.52 6.44
C GLU A 82 -32.22 5.16 6.05
N HIS A 83 -33.17 5.46 6.94
CA HIS A 83 -34.59 5.54 6.66
C HIS A 83 -34.86 6.58 5.55
N ALA A 84 -34.44 6.28 4.32
CA ALA A 84 -34.80 7.01 3.13
C ALA A 84 -36.18 6.49 2.69
N ASN A 85 -37.19 7.07 3.32
CA ASN A 85 -38.55 7.28 2.82
C ASN A 85 -38.80 6.70 1.41
N GLN A 86 -39.16 5.42 1.34
CA GLN A 86 -39.55 4.74 0.12
C GLN A 86 -40.87 5.36 -0.36
N LYS A 87 -40.79 6.36 -1.25
CA LYS A 87 -41.91 6.69 -2.13
C LYS A 87 -42.12 5.49 -3.05
N MET A 88 -43.15 4.70 -2.74
CA MET A 88 -43.74 3.73 -3.65
C MET A 88 -44.05 4.43 -4.97
N ILE A 89 -43.48 3.92 -6.08
CA ILE A 89 -44.00 4.20 -7.41
C ILE A 89 -44.82 2.98 -7.78
N GLU A 90 -46.14 3.11 -7.64
CA GLU A 90 -47.09 2.18 -8.26
C GLU A 90 -47.01 2.36 -9.79
N LEU A 91 -46.74 1.27 -10.50
CA LEU A 91 -46.91 1.18 -11.95
C LEU A 91 -48.31 0.61 -12.22
N LYS A 92 -49.14 1.40 -12.89
CA LYS A 92 -50.51 1.10 -13.32
C LYS A 92 -50.54 0.21 -14.56
#